data_AF-A0A944BDN7-F1
#
_entry.id   AF-A0A944BDN7-F1
#
_cell.length_a   1.000
_cell.length_b   1.000
_cell.length_c   1.000
_cell.angle_alpha   90.00
_cell.angle_beta   90.00
_cell.angle_gamma   90.00
#
_symmetry.space_group_name_H-M   'P 1'
#
loop_
_entity.id
_entity.type
_entity.pdbx_description
1 polymer ?
#
loop_
_entity_poly.entity_id
_entity_poly.type
_entity_poly.pdbx_seq_one_letter_code
_entity_poly.pdbx_strand_id
1 'polypeptide(L)'
;MKYIATIICTAVGLLALITYVHMLMPTEKQLDNKFIFEQKVNNVTMTFSYINKQTKEVSMSPRYIQRNLIIPAEITHHNTRYRIVEFSKEYSLDCDTLFIPESIKNIDDRVMNWDRCKINYISVDPNNKIFNSKDGNLYKGDSLIYEAKANIKEDYNDEK
;
A
#
# COMPACT_ATOMS: atom_id res chain seq x y z
N MET A 1 -17.01 45.60 -37.49
CA MET A 1 -15.83 44.81 -37.05
C MET A 1 -15.73 44.78 -35.51
N LYS A 2 -16.68 44.14 -34.80
CA LYS A 2 -16.65 44.01 -33.32
C LYS A 2 -16.66 42.55 -32.82
N TYR A 3 -16.81 41.58 -33.73
CA TYR A 3 -16.95 40.16 -33.37
C TYR A 3 -15.63 39.39 -33.25
N ILE A 4 -14.53 39.89 -33.83
CA ILE A 4 -13.25 39.18 -33.84
C ILE A 4 -12.53 39.30 -32.48
N ALA A 5 -12.67 40.44 -31.78
CA ALA A 5 -12.01 40.66 -30.49
C ALA A 5 -12.57 39.76 -29.37
N THR A 6 -13.88 39.46 -29.38
CA THR A 6 -14.52 38.63 -28.34
C THR A 6 -14.10 37.16 -28.42
N ILE A 7 -13.90 36.63 -29.63
CA ILE A 7 -13.54 35.21 -29.85
C ILE A 7 -12.11 34.91 -29.37
N ILE A 8 -11.19 35.86 -29.53
CA ILE A 8 -9.79 35.70 -29.11
C ILE A 8 -9.69 35.67 -27.58
N CYS A 9 -10.49 36.47 -26.87
CA CYS A 9 -10.47 36.52 -25.40
C CYS A 9 -10.93 35.20 -24.76
N THR A 10 -11.94 34.53 -25.34
CA THR A 10 -12.41 33.23 -24.85
C THR A 10 -11.45 32.08 -25.15
N ALA A 11 -10.74 32.12 -26.28
CA ALA A 11 -9.79 31.07 -26.66
C ALA A 11 -8.54 31.06 -25.76
N VAL A 12 -8.04 32.24 -25.37
CA VAL A 12 -6.88 32.38 -24.47
C VAL A 12 -7.24 31.95 -23.05
N GLY A 13 -8.45 32.29 -22.58
CA GLY A 13 -8.96 31.83 -21.28
C GLY A 13 -9.11 30.32 -21.20
N LEU A 14 -9.57 29.67 -22.28
CA LEU A 14 -9.70 28.21 -22.35
C LEU A 14 -8.33 27.52 -22.37
N LEU A 15 -7.35 28.05 -23.12
CA LEU A 15 -5.99 27.50 -23.13
C LEU A 15 -5.30 27.61 -21.77
N ALA A 16 -5.47 28.75 -21.08
CA ALA A 16 -4.92 28.96 -19.74
C ALA A 16 -5.58 28.03 -18.69
N LEU A 17 -6.87 27.70 -18.87
CA LEU A 17 -7.56 26.74 -18.01
C LEU A 17 -7.04 25.31 -18.25
N ILE A 18 -6.81 24.93 -19.52
CA ILE A 18 -6.30 23.59 -19.89
C ILE A 18 -4.87 23.38 -19.35
N THR A 19 -4.01 24.40 -19.43
CA THR A 19 -2.64 24.30 -18.87
C THR A 19 -2.64 24.28 -17.34
N TYR A 20 -3.52 25.05 -16.69
CA TYR A 20 -3.63 25.05 -15.23
C TYR A 20 -4.14 23.71 -14.68
N VAL A 21 -5.07 23.05 -15.37
CA VAL A 21 -5.56 21.71 -15.00
C VAL A 21 -4.47 20.64 -15.14
N HIS A 22 -3.55 20.76 -16.10
CA HIS A 22 -2.42 19.84 -16.23
C HIS A 22 -1.37 20.01 -15.12
N MET A 23 -1.23 21.19 -14.51
CA MET A 23 -0.22 21.45 -13.47
C MET A 23 -0.59 20.96 -12.06
N LEU A 24 -1.84 20.56 -11.82
CA LEU A 24 -2.30 20.06 -10.51
C LEU A 24 -2.44 18.53 -10.45
N MET A 25 -2.05 17.83 -11.52
CA MET A 25 -2.10 16.38 -11.52
C MET A 25 -0.91 15.79 -10.77
N PRO A 26 -1.13 14.86 -9.84
CA PRO A 26 -0.06 14.08 -9.23
C PRO A 26 0.68 13.27 -10.30
N THR A 27 1.94 12.97 -10.05
CA THR A 27 2.77 12.15 -10.91
C THR A 27 2.35 10.67 -10.79
N GLU A 28 1.27 10.28 -11.47
CA GLU A 28 1.07 8.87 -11.84
C GLU A 28 2.20 8.48 -12.79
N LYS A 29 2.97 7.45 -12.43
CA LYS A 29 3.97 6.88 -13.33
C LYS A 29 3.43 5.56 -13.86
N GLN A 30 3.53 5.40 -15.18
CA GLN A 30 3.34 4.12 -15.83
C GLN A 30 4.71 3.43 -15.84
N LEU A 31 4.86 2.39 -15.04
CA LEU A 31 6.04 1.52 -15.05
C LEU A 31 5.57 0.13 -15.46
N ASP A 32 6.12 -0.46 -16.52
CA ASP A 32 5.80 -1.81 -16.98
C ASP A 32 4.30 -2.11 -17.11
N ASN A 33 3.53 -1.17 -17.69
CA ASN A 33 2.06 -1.22 -17.82
C ASN A 33 1.27 -1.27 -16.50
N LYS A 34 1.93 -1.11 -15.35
CA LYS A 34 1.30 -0.96 -14.04
C LYS A 34 1.24 0.52 -13.70
N PHE A 35 0.03 1.02 -13.50
CA PHE A 35 -0.14 2.36 -12.95
C PHE A 35 0.24 2.29 -11.47
N ILE A 36 1.14 3.18 -11.04
CA ILE A 36 1.60 3.24 -9.66
C ILE A 36 1.52 4.68 -9.15
N PHE A 37 1.21 4.81 -7.86
CA PHE A 37 1.31 6.06 -7.13
C PHE A 37 1.92 5.83 -5.75
N GLU A 38 2.56 6.86 -5.22
CA GLU A 38 3.15 6.83 -3.88
C GLU A 38 2.33 7.70 -2.93
N GLN A 39 2.13 7.21 -1.71
CA GLN A 39 1.46 7.98 -0.68
C GLN A 39 2.08 7.67 0.69
N LYS A 40 2.14 8.69 1.54
CA LYS A 40 2.49 8.50 2.95
C LYS A 40 1.26 8.01 3.71
N VAL A 41 1.39 6.87 4.35
CA VAL A 41 0.43 6.33 5.32
C VAL A 41 1.19 6.14 6.62
N ASN A 42 0.71 6.75 7.72
CA ASN A 42 1.36 6.65 9.04
C ASN A 42 2.87 6.98 8.99
N ASN A 43 3.22 8.07 8.30
CA ASN A 43 4.59 8.53 8.07
C ASN A 43 5.49 7.62 7.22
N VAL A 44 4.94 6.58 6.60
CA VAL A 44 5.70 5.70 5.70
C VAL A 44 5.21 5.82 4.28
N THR A 45 6.18 6.02 3.39
CA THR A 45 5.94 6.00 1.95
C THR A 45 5.63 4.58 1.52
N MET A 46 4.47 4.42 0.91
CA MET A 46 4.00 3.17 0.33
C MET A 46 3.79 3.38 -1.17
N THR A 47 4.20 2.41 -1.96
CA THR A 47 3.84 2.31 -3.37
C THR A 47 2.49 1.59 -3.45
N PHE A 48 1.56 2.14 -4.22
CA PHE A 48 0.29 1.50 -4.56
C PHE A 48 0.29 1.20 -6.04
N SER A 49 -0.18 0.01 -6.41
CA SER A 49 -0.38 -0.38 -7.80
C SER A 49 -1.82 -0.77 -8.05
N TYR A 50 -2.41 -0.33 -9.16
CA TYR A 50 -3.75 -0.77 -9.52
C TYR A 50 -3.78 -2.27 -9.84
N ILE A 51 -4.67 -2.99 -9.17
CA ILE A 51 -5.08 -4.35 -9.55
C ILE A 51 -6.23 -4.25 -10.54
N ASN A 52 -7.21 -3.41 -10.22
CA ASN A 52 -8.36 -3.17 -11.06
C ASN A 52 -8.84 -1.72 -10.89
N LYS A 53 -8.75 -0.94 -11.98
CA LYS A 53 -9.12 0.48 -11.99
C LYS A 53 -10.62 0.68 -11.84
N GLN A 54 -11.43 -0.20 -12.43
CA GLN A 54 -12.88 -0.11 -12.43
C GLN A 54 -13.45 -0.35 -11.03
N THR A 55 -12.92 -1.36 -10.32
CA THR A 55 -13.33 -1.69 -8.94
C THR A 55 -12.56 -0.90 -7.87
N LYS A 56 -11.59 -0.06 -8.28
CA LYS A 56 -10.74 0.74 -7.40
C LYS A 56 -9.97 -0.11 -6.40
N GLU A 57 -9.48 -1.25 -6.85
CA GLU A 57 -8.68 -2.19 -6.06
C GLU A 57 -7.20 -1.98 -6.34
N VAL A 58 -6.41 -1.90 -5.28
CA VAL A 58 -4.97 -1.68 -5.33
C VAL A 58 -4.20 -2.71 -4.51
N SER A 59 -2.97 -2.96 -4.95
CA SER A 59 -1.91 -3.65 -4.20
C SER A 59 -1.06 -2.61 -3.49
N MET A 60 -0.67 -2.89 -2.24
CA MET A 60 0.16 -2.02 -1.41
C MET A 60 1.54 -2.65 -1.17
N SER A 61 2.59 -1.85 -1.37
CA SER A 61 3.98 -2.19 -1.06
C SER A 61 4.61 -1.12 -0.17
N PRO A 62 5.01 -1.43 1.08
CA PRO A 62 5.77 -0.49 1.89
C PRO A 62 7.20 -0.39 1.38
N ARG A 63 7.76 0.83 1.34
CA ARG A 63 9.17 1.05 0.96
C ARG A 63 10.15 1.00 2.14
N TYR A 64 9.65 1.14 3.37
CA TYR A 64 10.51 1.29 4.54
C TYR A 64 10.06 0.44 5.73
N ILE A 65 11.03 0.26 6.61
CA ILE A 65 10.97 -0.42 7.90
C ILE A 65 9.93 0.25 8.82
N GLN A 66 8.99 -0.55 9.33
CA GLN A 66 8.14 -0.18 10.46
C GLN A 66 8.09 -1.36 11.41
N ARG A 67 8.43 -1.13 12.68
CA ARG A 67 8.24 -2.15 13.72
C ARG A 67 6.79 -2.63 13.81
N ASN A 68 5.83 -1.72 13.64
CA ASN A 68 4.41 -2.05 13.68
C ASN A 68 3.77 -1.61 12.37
N LEU A 69 3.57 -2.56 11.46
CA LEU A 69 2.93 -2.30 10.18
C LEU A 69 1.43 -2.59 10.28
N ILE A 70 0.63 -1.55 10.13
CA ILE A 70 -0.82 -1.66 10.01
C ILE A 70 -1.16 -1.42 8.54
N ILE A 71 -1.62 -2.46 7.86
CA ILE A 71 -2.13 -2.31 6.50
C ILE A 71 -3.51 -1.64 6.59
N PRO A 72 -3.71 -0.45 6.01
CA PRO A 72 -5.04 0.14 5.95
C PRO A 72 -5.94 -0.67 5.01
N ALA A 73 -7.23 -0.76 5.32
CA ALA A 73 -8.19 -1.42 4.44
C ALA A 73 -8.48 -0.60 3.17
N GLU A 74 -8.40 0.72 3.30
CA GLU A 74 -8.65 1.69 2.25
C GLU A 74 -7.70 2.88 2.36
N ILE A 75 -7.45 3.54 1.23
CA ILE A 75 -6.77 4.83 1.17
C ILE A 75 -7.54 5.79 0.28
N THR A 76 -7.33 7.08 0.49
CA THR A 76 -7.84 8.13 -0.41
C THR A 76 -6.68 8.77 -1.15
N HIS A 77 -6.76 8.76 -2.47
CA HIS A 77 -5.82 9.42 -3.38
C HIS A 77 -6.63 10.23 -4.40
N HIS A 78 -6.40 11.55 -4.48
CA HIS A 78 -7.14 12.49 -5.33
C HIS A 78 -8.67 12.39 -5.21
N ASN A 79 -9.18 12.49 -3.99
CA ASN A 79 -10.61 12.39 -3.66
C ASN A 79 -11.28 11.06 -4.09
N THR A 80 -10.47 10.07 -4.47
CA THR A 80 -10.94 8.74 -4.83
C THR A 80 -10.49 7.76 -3.76
N ARG A 81 -11.44 6.99 -3.24
CA ARG A 81 -11.17 5.88 -2.31
C ARG A 81 -10.78 4.64 -3.09
N TYR A 82 -9.71 4.00 -2.63
CA TYR A 82 -9.21 2.74 -3.16
C TYR A 82 -9.20 1.69 -2.05
N ARG A 83 -9.72 0.51 -2.36
CA ARG A 83 -9.68 -0.65 -1.46
C ARG A 83 -8.35 -1.35 -1.64
N ILE A 84 -7.64 -1.60 -0.54
CA ILE A 84 -6.39 -2.34 -0.57
C ILE A 84 -6.73 -3.81 -0.43
N VAL A 85 -6.46 -4.58 -1.46
CA VAL A 85 -6.83 -6.00 -1.54
C VAL A 85 -5.64 -6.93 -1.65
N GLU A 86 -4.45 -6.39 -1.88
CA GLU A 86 -3.22 -7.15 -1.93
C GLU A 86 -2.11 -6.45 -1.16
N PHE A 87 -1.32 -7.26 -0.47
CA PHE A 87 -0.08 -6.83 0.14
C PHE A 87 1.10 -7.46 -0.61
N SER A 88 1.91 -6.63 -1.26
CA SER A 88 3.05 -7.07 -2.04
C SER A 88 4.36 -6.56 -1.46
N LYS A 89 5.44 -7.31 -1.68
CA LYS A 89 6.78 -6.90 -1.27
C LYS A 89 7.52 -6.31 -2.46
N GLU A 90 7.98 -5.09 -2.29
CA GLU A 90 8.94 -4.46 -3.19
C GLU A 90 10.33 -4.39 -2.54
N TYR A 91 10.40 -4.29 -1.21
CA TYR A 91 11.64 -4.15 -0.45
C TYR A 91 11.64 -4.94 0.87
N SER A 92 12.82 -5.04 1.50
CA SER A 92 12.98 -5.69 2.81
C SER A 92 12.23 -4.90 3.88
N LEU A 93 11.25 -5.54 4.51
CA LEU A 93 10.62 -5.03 5.72
C LEU A 93 11.46 -5.47 6.92
N ASP A 94 11.50 -4.65 7.95
CA ASP A 94 11.90 -5.06 9.30
C ASP A 94 10.70 -4.66 10.16
N CYS A 95 9.92 -5.66 10.55
CA CYS A 95 8.60 -5.49 11.13
C CYS A 95 8.47 -6.48 12.28
N ASP A 96 8.19 -5.98 13.48
CA ASP A 96 7.94 -6.79 14.67
C ASP A 96 6.49 -7.30 14.65
N THR A 97 5.54 -6.45 14.28
CA THR A 97 4.11 -6.77 14.29
C THR A 97 3.38 -6.33 13.03
N LEU A 98 2.52 -7.21 12.50
CA LEU A 98 1.71 -6.95 11.31
C LEU A 98 0.23 -7.06 11.63
N PHE A 99 -0.57 -6.08 11.21
CA PHE A 99 -2.03 -6.19 11.17
C PHE A 99 -2.53 -6.29 9.73
N ILE A 100 -3.34 -7.32 9.47
CA ILE A 100 -3.97 -7.59 8.18
C ILE A 100 -5.48 -7.30 8.29
N PRO A 101 -6.02 -6.30 7.56
CA PRO A 101 -7.43 -5.96 7.60
C PRO A 101 -8.29 -6.96 6.82
N GLU A 102 -9.62 -6.87 6.97
CA GLU A 102 -10.59 -7.70 6.24
C GLU A 102 -10.52 -7.58 4.71
N SER A 103 -9.98 -6.47 4.20
CA SER A 103 -9.95 -6.18 2.77
C SER A 103 -8.92 -6.99 1.99
N ILE A 104 -7.89 -7.48 2.68
CA ILE A 104 -6.78 -8.21 2.06
C ILE A 104 -7.23 -9.60 1.61
N LYS A 105 -7.09 -9.83 0.30
CA LYS A 105 -7.41 -11.07 -0.39
C LYS A 105 -6.17 -11.86 -0.79
N ASN A 106 -5.05 -11.17 -0.96
CA ASN A 106 -3.81 -11.77 -1.41
C ASN A 106 -2.61 -11.18 -0.67
N ILE A 107 -1.63 -12.03 -0.36
CA ILE A 107 -0.33 -11.65 0.17
C ILE A 107 0.68 -12.36 -0.71
N ASP A 108 1.55 -11.60 -1.39
CA ASP A 108 2.57 -12.19 -2.26
C ASP A 108 3.52 -13.08 -1.44
N ASP A 109 3.76 -14.33 -1.85
CA ASP A 109 4.62 -15.27 -1.14
C ASP A 109 6.06 -14.73 -0.96
N ARG A 110 6.50 -13.81 -1.84
CA ARG A 110 7.79 -13.11 -1.69
C ARG A 110 7.81 -12.14 -0.52
N VAL A 111 6.64 -11.66 -0.09
CA VAL A 111 6.46 -11.06 1.22
C VAL A 111 7.02 -12.07 2.22
N MET A 112 6.45 -13.27 2.31
CA MET A 112 6.77 -14.29 3.32
C MET A 112 8.19 -14.89 3.26
N ASN A 113 8.92 -14.69 2.15
CA ASN A 113 10.37 -14.95 2.09
C ASN A 113 11.13 -13.85 2.84
N TRP A 114 11.05 -13.91 4.17
CA TRP A 114 11.43 -12.88 5.12
C TRP A 114 12.79 -13.13 5.79
N ASP A 115 13.85 -13.43 5.03
CA ASP A 115 15.21 -13.58 5.58
C ASP A 115 15.72 -12.34 6.34
N ARG A 116 15.08 -11.18 6.14
CA ARG A 116 15.39 -9.93 6.83
C ARG A 116 14.22 -9.33 7.65
N CYS A 117 13.04 -9.94 7.63
CA CYS A 117 11.86 -9.44 8.34
C CYS A 117 11.41 -10.47 9.39
N LYS A 118 11.90 -10.37 10.62
CA LYS A 118 11.47 -11.27 11.69
C LYS A 118 10.17 -10.75 12.28
N ILE A 119 9.02 -11.14 11.71
CA ILE A 119 7.73 -10.79 12.30
C ILE A 119 7.51 -11.66 13.52
N ASN A 120 7.32 -11.01 14.66
CA ASN A 120 7.13 -11.63 15.96
C ASN A 120 5.66 -11.94 16.22
N TYR A 121 4.77 -11.17 15.60
CA TYR A 121 3.33 -11.32 15.81
C TYR A 121 2.51 -10.80 14.63
N ILE A 122 1.59 -11.63 14.15
CA ILE A 122 0.61 -11.26 13.13
C ILE A 122 -0.78 -11.27 13.74
N SER A 123 -1.52 -10.19 13.54
CA SER A 123 -2.94 -10.11 13.83
C SER A 123 -3.72 -9.96 12.53
N VAL A 124 -4.88 -10.60 12.47
CA VAL A 124 -5.77 -10.54 11.31
C VAL A 124 -7.13 -10.10 11.83
N ASP A 125 -7.78 -9.20 11.09
CA ASP A 125 -9.16 -8.82 11.34
C ASP A 125 -10.05 -10.08 11.39
N PRO A 126 -10.90 -10.27 12.43
CA PRO A 126 -11.74 -11.45 12.56
C PRO A 126 -12.75 -11.62 11.42
N ASN A 127 -13.05 -10.55 10.67
CA ASN A 127 -13.92 -10.60 9.49
C ASN A 127 -13.18 -10.97 8.21
N ASN A 128 -11.85 -11.13 8.25
CA ASN A 128 -11.10 -11.61 7.09
C ASN A 128 -11.46 -13.08 6.83
N LYS A 129 -12.05 -13.35 5.66
CA LYS A 129 -12.54 -14.68 5.27
C LYS A 129 -11.45 -15.59 4.68
N ILE A 130 -10.28 -15.04 4.39
CA ILE A 130 -9.20 -15.73 3.67
C ILE A 130 -8.08 -16.08 4.62
N PHE A 131 -7.70 -15.13 5.47
CA PHE A 131 -6.62 -15.26 6.42
C PHE A 131 -7.16 -15.30 7.85
N ASN A 132 -6.44 -15.99 8.73
CA ASN A 132 -6.66 -15.90 10.17
C ASN A 132 -5.32 -15.90 10.90
N SER A 133 -5.35 -15.43 12.15
CA SER A 133 -4.21 -15.53 13.06
C SER A 133 -4.54 -16.48 14.20
N LYS A 134 -3.61 -17.39 14.51
CA LYS A 134 -3.64 -18.26 15.69
C LYS A 134 -2.29 -18.15 16.37
N ASP A 135 -2.28 -17.76 17.63
CA ASP A 135 -1.06 -17.56 18.44
C ASP A 135 -0.01 -16.65 17.78
N GLY A 136 -0.47 -15.64 17.03
CA GLY A 136 0.41 -14.70 16.32
C GLY A 136 0.96 -15.22 14.98
N ASN A 137 0.67 -16.46 14.62
CA ASN A 137 1.02 -17.05 13.32
C ASN A 137 -0.06 -16.81 12.28
N LEU A 138 0.31 -16.76 11.01
CA LEU A 138 -0.61 -16.46 9.91
C LEU A 138 -0.99 -17.73 9.16
N TYR A 139 -2.30 -17.91 8.98
CA TYR A 139 -2.89 -19.04 8.28
C TYR A 139 -3.76 -18.56 7.11
N LYS A 140 -3.87 -19.42 6.09
CA LYS A 140 -4.89 -19.32 5.04
C LYS A 140 -5.77 -20.57 5.12
N GLY A 141 -7.00 -20.40 5.58
CA GLY A 141 -7.79 -21.54 6.07
C GLY A 141 -7.07 -22.22 7.25
N ASP A 142 -6.80 -23.52 7.14
CA ASP A 142 -6.07 -24.29 8.15
C ASP A 142 -4.57 -24.46 7.85
N SER A 143 -4.09 -23.95 6.70
CA SER A 143 -2.68 -24.03 6.34
C SER A 143 -1.88 -22.89 6.96
N LEU A 144 -0.84 -23.23 7.72
CA LEU A 144 0.15 -22.27 8.17
C LEU A 144 0.92 -21.72 6.96
N ILE A 145 0.88 -20.42 6.77
CA ILE A 145 1.61 -19.74 5.68
C ILE A 145 2.78 -18.92 6.20
N TYR A 146 2.74 -18.49 7.46
CA TYR A 146 3.90 -17.89 8.12
C TYR A 146 3.93 -18.16 9.62
N GLU A 147 5.08 -18.66 10.08
CA GLU A 147 5.41 -18.82 11.49
C GLU A 147 6.10 -17.56 12.02
N ALA A 148 5.44 -16.86 12.92
CA ALA A 148 5.99 -15.71 13.60
C ALA A 148 7.06 -16.15 14.59
N LYS A 149 8.29 -15.73 14.32
CA LYS A 149 9.42 -15.96 15.22
C LYS A 149 9.44 -14.80 16.17
N ALA A 150 8.86 -14.97 17.36
CA ALA A 150 9.06 -14.02 18.43
C ALA A 150 10.56 -13.73 18.53
N ASN A 151 10.94 -12.46 18.47
CA ASN A 151 12.21 -11.99 19.01
C ASN A 151 12.16 -12.32 20.50
N ILE A 152 12.48 -13.58 20.83
CA ILE A 152 13.14 -13.88 22.08
C ILE A 152 14.35 -12.97 21.98
N LYS A 153 14.35 -11.87 22.74
CA LYS A 153 15.60 -11.21 23.03
C LYS A 153 16.45 -12.34 23.58
N GLU A 154 17.40 -12.84 22.79
CA GLU A 154 18.58 -13.42 23.39
C GLU A 154 19.08 -12.26 24.24
N ASP A 155 18.78 -12.32 25.54
CA ASP A 155 19.50 -11.56 26.53
C ASP A 155 20.94 -11.91 26.26
N TYR A 156 21.61 -11.02 25.53
CA TYR A 156 23.05 -11.06 25.36
C TYR A 156 23.56 -10.78 26.76
N ASN A 157 23.73 -11.85 27.53
CA ASN A 157 24.48 -11.86 28.77
C ASN A 157 25.90 -11.43 28.38
N ASP A 158 26.17 -10.13 28.40
CA ASP A 158 27.50 -9.61 28.66
C ASP A 158 27.85 -9.97 30.12
N GLU A 159 28.11 -11.25 30.35
CA GLU A 159 28.88 -11.72 31.49
C GLU A 159 30.28 -12.11 31.01
N LYS A 160 31.15 -11.09 30.92
CA LYS A 160 32.44 -10.96 31.64
C LYS A 160 33.48 -10.14 30.89
#